data_AF-A0A949P653-F1
#
_entry.id   AF-A0A949P653-F1
#
_cell.length_a   1.000
_cell.length_b   1.000
_cell.length_c   1.000
_cell.angle_alpha   90.00
_cell.angle_beta   90.00
_cell.angle_gamma   90.00
#
_symmetry.space_group_name_H-M   'P 1'
#
loop_
_entity.id
_entity.type
_entity.pdbx_description
1 polymer ?
#
loop_
_entity_poly.entity_id
_entity_poly.type
_entity_poly.pdbx_seq_one_letter_code
_entity_poly.pdbx_strand_id
1 'polypeptide(L)'
;DPLSVPPFHKRASLPKVKTKGFCTTCHLALPHQKDVRSRTFMNMHTTYIACETCHFRPKGKSLNYAWLAYEGVNTGFPLTARQSAQTSEKSANSNPSSHSSQFKPRPPLAPQTGARIAPFFEGDLALELKTSPFAKLIEQEWKSSDENQKAQIKARLHIPLKKEGPPCTQCHSSQHSMLDFGFLGATPTRQKEIETNILVRFFDRFKDDDDTIRIDQLLQ
;
A
#
# COMPACT_ATOMS: atom_id res chain seq x y z
N ASP A 1 23.94 -5.75 -28.12
CA ASP A 1 22.66 -6.48 -28.20
C ASP A 1 21.56 -5.61 -27.58
N PRO A 2 20.65 -5.02 -28.37
CA PRO A 2 19.77 -3.93 -27.93
C PRO A 2 18.59 -4.37 -27.05
N LEU A 3 18.55 -5.62 -26.58
CA LEU A 3 17.47 -6.15 -25.74
C LEU A 3 17.99 -6.87 -24.49
N SER A 4 19.05 -6.35 -23.85
CA SER A 4 19.43 -6.80 -22.52
C SER A 4 18.46 -6.26 -21.46
N VAL A 5 17.26 -6.82 -21.38
CA VAL A 5 16.36 -6.62 -20.24
C VAL A 5 16.97 -7.37 -19.05
N PRO A 6 17.25 -6.72 -17.91
CA PRO A 6 17.72 -7.42 -16.72
C PRO A 6 16.74 -8.56 -16.39
N PRO A 7 17.23 -9.75 -15.99
CA PRO A 7 16.37 -10.85 -15.58
C PRO A 7 15.35 -10.36 -14.56
N PHE A 8 14.09 -10.80 -14.69
CA PHE A 8 12.96 -10.32 -13.88
C PHE A 8 13.20 -10.38 -12.35
N HIS A 9 14.11 -11.24 -11.91
CA HIS A 9 14.54 -11.44 -10.52
C HIS A 9 15.64 -10.47 -10.03
N LYS A 10 16.18 -9.59 -10.89
CA LYS A 10 17.12 -8.52 -10.54
C LYS A 10 16.43 -7.17 -10.32
N ARG A 11 15.12 -7.16 -10.07
CA ARG A 11 14.41 -5.95 -9.64
C ARG A 11 14.86 -5.58 -8.23
N ALA A 12 15.04 -4.29 -7.99
CA ALA A 12 15.55 -3.77 -6.72
C ALA A 12 14.81 -4.42 -5.54
N SER A 13 15.57 -5.01 -4.61
CA SER A 13 15.03 -5.52 -3.36
C SER A 13 14.22 -4.41 -2.67
N LEU A 14 13.12 -4.77 -1.99
CA LEU A 14 12.39 -3.81 -1.17
C LEU A 14 13.38 -3.00 -0.32
N PRO A 15 13.30 -1.66 -0.34
CA PRO A 15 14.26 -0.83 0.35
C PRO A 15 14.33 -1.25 1.82
N LYS A 16 15.55 -1.42 2.34
CA LYS A 16 15.79 -1.73 3.75
C LYS A 16 15.47 -0.49 4.59
N VAL A 17 14.19 -0.33 4.93
CA VAL A 17 13.73 0.71 5.86
C VAL A 17 14.20 0.39 7.28
N LYS A 18 14.57 1.43 8.04
CA LYS A 18 15.07 1.30 9.43
C LYS A 18 14.01 0.71 10.38
N THR A 19 12.74 1.01 10.17
CA THR A 19 11.63 0.41 10.94
C THR A 19 10.58 -0.20 10.02
N LYS A 20 9.72 -1.06 10.60
CA LYS A 20 8.63 -1.74 9.90
C LYS A 20 7.37 -1.70 10.78
N GLY A 21 6.22 -1.94 10.16
CA GLY A 21 4.97 -2.11 10.91
C GLY A 21 5.04 -3.35 11.80
N PHE A 22 4.39 -3.28 12.96
CA PHE A 22 4.41 -4.33 13.98
C PHE A 22 3.98 -5.69 13.43
N CYS A 23 2.99 -5.74 12.52
CA CYS A 23 2.49 -6.98 11.91
C CYS A 23 3.61 -7.85 11.29
N THR A 24 4.64 -7.22 10.72
CA THR A 24 5.76 -7.92 10.07
C THR A 24 6.74 -8.57 11.04
N THR A 25 6.50 -8.46 12.35
CA THR A 25 7.23 -9.20 13.38
C THR A 25 6.86 -10.68 13.35
N CYS A 26 5.60 -10.99 13.05
CA CYS A 26 5.08 -12.37 13.01
C CYS A 26 4.63 -12.80 11.60
N HIS A 27 4.22 -11.85 10.75
CA HIS A 27 3.77 -12.13 9.39
C HIS A 27 4.84 -11.85 8.34
N LEU A 28 4.77 -12.57 7.24
CA LEU A 28 5.60 -12.33 6.06
C LEU A 28 5.28 -10.96 5.44
N ALA A 29 6.27 -10.37 4.76
CA ALA A 29 6.08 -9.12 4.02
C ALA A 29 5.10 -9.26 2.83
N LEU A 30 4.89 -10.48 2.35
CA LEU A 30 3.90 -10.83 1.31
C LEU A 30 2.85 -11.79 1.92
N PRO A 31 1.93 -11.29 2.76
CA PRO A 31 1.05 -12.13 3.58
C PRO A 31 -0.11 -12.76 2.80
N HIS A 32 -0.45 -12.25 1.62
CA HIS A 32 -1.58 -12.75 0.84
C HIS A 32 -1.13 -13.94 -0.02
N GLN A 33 -1.19 -15.15 0.52
CA GLN A 33 -0.72 -16.37 -0.17
C GLN A 33 -1.84 -17.34 -0.56
N LYS A 34 -3.02 -17.20 0.03
CA LYS A 34 -4.10 -18.19 -0.06
C LYS A 34 -4.83 -18.15 -1.40
N ASP A 35 -5.25 -16.95 -1.80
CA ASP A 35 -5.99 -16.75 -3.05
C ASP A 35 -5.02 -16.42 -4.19
N VAL A 36 -4.87 -17.35 -5.13
CA VAL A 36 -3.96 -17.21 -6.28
C VAL A 36 -4.35 -16.03 -7.17
N ARG A 37 -5.66 -15.78 -7.31
CA ARG A 37 -6.23 -14.78 -8.21
C ARG A 37 -5.89 -13.36 -7.76
N SER A 38 -6.06 -13.05 -6.47
CA SER A 38 -5.82 -11.72 -5.92
C SER A 38 -4.42 -11.52 -5.32
N ARG A 39 -3.68 -12.60 -5.02
CA ARG A 39 -2.39 -12.59 -4.30
C ARG A 39 -1.41 -11.53 -4.79
N THR A 40 -1.15 -11.47 -6.10
CA THR A 40 -0.14 -10.54 -6.66
C THR A 40 -0.54 -9.09 -6.42
N PHE A 41 -1.82 -8.78 -6.63
CA PHE A 41 -2.34 -7.42 -6.47
C PHE A 41 -2.39 -7.02 -5.00
N MET A 42 -2.88 -7.90 -4.11
CA MET A 42 -2.93 -7.60 -2.68
C MET A 42 -1.54 -7.44 -2.08
N ASN A 43 -0.58 -8.29 -2.46
CA ASN A 43 0.81 -8.14 -2.02
C ASN A 43 1.48 -6.87 -2.57
N MET A 44 1.12 -6.43 -3.78
CA MET A 44 1.59 -5.14 -4.31
C MET A 44 1.16 -3.96 -3.42
N HIS A 45 -0.09 -3.96 -2.91
CA HIS A 45 -0.57 -2.89 -2.02
C HIS A 45 0.27 -2.76 -0.76
N THR A 46 0.84 -3.85 -0.22
CA THR A 46 1.70 -3.79 0.98
C THR A 46 2.96 -2.93 0.82
N THR A 47 3.32 -2.58 -0.43
CA THR A 47 4.44 -1.67 -0.71
C THR A 47 4.09 -0.20 -0.49
N TYR A 48 2.80 0.16 -0.57
CA TYR A 48 2.32 1.54 -0.45
C TYR A 48 1.32 1.73 0.68
N ILE A 49 0.79 0.66 1.27
CA ILE A 49 -0.30 0.69 2.24
C ILE A 49 0.10 -0.14 3.46
N ALA A 50 -0.11 0.42 4.66
CA ALA A 50 0.09 -0.27 5.93
C ALA A 50 -0.98 -1.37 6.12
N CYS A 51 -0.67 -2.42 6.86
CA CYS A 51 -1.60 -3.55 7.05
C CYS A 51 -2.90 -3.08 7.71
N GLU A 52 -2.76 -2.17 8.66
CA GLU A 52 -3.80 -1.58 9.48
C GLU A 52 -4.76 -0.72 8.65
N THR A 53 -4.31 -0.11 7.54
CA THR A 53 -5.20 0.63 6.62
C THR A 53 -6.33 -0.24 6.08
N CYS A 54 -6.07 -1.52 5.84
CA CYS A 54 -7.07 -2.48 5.38
C CYS A 54 -7.72 -3.26 6.53
N HIS A 55 -6.90 -3.72 7.48
CA HIS A 55 -7.33 -4.69 8.48
C HIS A 55 -7.81 -4.06 9.80
N PHE A 56 -7.42 -2.83 10.15
CA PHE A 56 -7.91 -2.15 11.35
C PHE A 56 -9.17 -1.35 11.03
N ARG A 57 -10.33 -1.85 11.48
CA ARG A 57 -11.66 -1.29 11.16
C ARG A 57 -12.50 -1.14 12.43
N PRO A 58 -12.15 -0.16 13.29
CA PRO A 58 -12.91 0.09 14.51
C PRO A 58 -14.35 0.51 14.16
N LYS A 59 -15.34 -0.05 14.86
CA LYS A 59 -16.76 0.30 14.66
C LYS A 59 -17.04 1.70 15.22
N GLY A 60 -17.76 2.52 14.47
CA GLY A 60 -18.22 3.84 14.93
C GLY A 60 -17.10 4.88 15.10
N LYS A 61 -15.91 4.63 14.54
CA LYS A 61 -14.78 5.55 14.56
C LYS A 61 -14.34 5.84 13.13
N SER A 62 -14.12 7.11 12.82
CA SER A 62 -13.59 7.55 11.53
C SER A 62 -12.08 7.63 11.60
N LEU A 63 -11.40 7.06 10.61
CA LEU A 63 -9.94 7.12 10.47
C LEU A 63 -9.60 8.07 9.32
N ASN A 64 -8.55 8.86 9.52
CA ASN A 64 -7.91 9.63 8.46
C ASN A 64 -6.71 8.84 7.93
N TYR A 65 -6.33 9.06 6.67
CA TYR A 65 -5.22 8.32 6.06
C TYR A 65 -4.18 9.28 5.52
N ALA A 66 -2.92 9.05 5.88
CA ALA A 66 -1.79 9.85 5.42
C ALA A 66 -0.58 8.97 5.14
N TRP A 67 0.39 9.50 4.41
CA TRP A 67 1.68 8.85 4.24
C TRP A 67 2.43 8.82 5.56
N LEU A 68 2.94 7.66 5.97
CA LEU A 68 3.77 7.48 7.15
C LEU A 68 5.21 7.19 6.75
N ALA A 69 6.16 7.87 7.40
CA ALA A 69 7.58 7.57 7.26
C ALA A 69 7.98 6.33 8.09
N TYR A 70 8.60 5.36 7.43
CA TYR A 70 9.25 4.19 8.07
C TYR A 70 10.78 4.31 8.12
N GLU A 71 11.31 5.45 7.68
CA GLU A 71 12.73 5.75 7.70
C GLU A 71 12.98 7.26 7.75
N GLY A 72 14.20 7.63 8.16
CA GLY A 72 14.63 9.02 8.28
C GLY A 72 14.23 9.67 9.61
N VAL A 73 14.47 10.99 9.72
CA VAL A 73 14.21 11.79 10.92
C VAL A 73 12.72 11.88 11.27
N ASN A 74 11.85 11.70 10.26
CA ASN A 74 10.39 11.76 10.42
C ASN A 74 9.77 10.39 10.72
N THR A 75 10.57 9.35 11.01
CA THR A 75 10.05 8.00 11.28
C THR A 75 8.93 8.03 12.32
N GLY A 76 7.76 7.47 11.98
CA GLY A 76 6.59 7.46 12.86
C GLY A 76 5.67 8.68 12.76
N PHE A 77 6.03 9.68 11.97
CA PHE A 77 5.23 10.89 11.75
C PHE A 77 4.58 10.91 10.36
N PRO A 78 3.41 11.54 10.21
CA PRO A 78 2.79 11.74 8.91
C PRO A 78 3.69 12.61 8.04
N LEU A 79 3.76 12.25 6.76
CA LEU A 79 4.42 13.01 5.72
C LEU A 79 3.37 13.78 4.94
N THR A 80 3.69 15.03 4.62
CA THR A 80 2.93 15.75 3.60
C THR A 80 3.15 15.09 2.26
N ALA A 81 2.08 14.95 1.50
CA ALA A 81 2.22 14.55 0.12
C ALA A 81 3.08 15.59 -0.60
N ARG A 82 4.08 15.14 -1.35
CA ARG A 82 4.81 16.02 -2.26
C ARG A 82 3.79 16.47 -3.29
N GLN A 83 3.42 17.75 -3.32
CA GLN A 83 2.64 18.28 -4.44
C GLN A 83 3.43 17.97 -5.70
N SER A 84 2.94 17.04 -6.52
CA SER A 84 3.66 16.51 -7.69
C SER A 84 3.72 17.51 -8.85
N ALA A 85 3.68 18.81 -8.57
CA ALA A 85 3.66 19.88 -9.55
C ALA A 85 4.61 21.00 -9.10
N GLN A 86 5.82 21.01 -9.69
CA GLN A 86 6.54 22.23 -10.13
C GLN A 86 7.97 21.98 -10.65
N THR A 87 8.49 20.75 -10.71
CA THR A 87 9.86 20.52 -11.24
C THR A 87 9.92 19.98 -12.67
N SER A 88 8.79 19.73 -13.34
CA SER A 88 8.79 19.24 -14.73
C SER A 88 8.71 20.32 -15.82
N GLU A 89 8.66 21.61 -15.48
CA GLU A 89 8.53 22.69 -16.50
C GLU A 89 9.79 23.55 -16.72
N LYS A 90 10.91 23.31 -16.02
CA LYS A 90 12.17 24.06 -16.22
C LYS A 90 13.31 23.28 -16.90
N SER A 91 12.98 22.29 -17.72
CA SER A 91 13.96 21.69 -18.65
C SER A 91 13.31 21.42 -20.00
N ALA A 92 12.85 22.50 -20.64
CA ALA A 92 12.55 22.51 -22.06
C ALA A 92 13.30 23.68 -22.67
N ASN A 93 14.61 23.51 -22.87
CA ASN A 93 15.31 24.28 -23.89
C ASN A 93 16.09 23.31 -24.79
N SER A 94 15.51 23.15 -25.99
CA SER A 94 16.11 22.80 -27.29
C SER A 94 17.08 21.61 -27.42
N ASN A 95 16.57 20.49 -27.98
CA ASN A 95 16.92 20.11 -29.36
C ASN A 95 15.94 19.04 -29.92
N PRO A 96 15.36 19.22 -31.13
CA PRO A 96 14.40 18.28 -31.70
C PRO A 96 15.09 17.35 -32.70
N SER A 97 15.47 16.15 -32.27
CA SER A 97 15.81 15.06 -33.19
C SER A 97 15.89 13.71 -32.48
N SER A 98 14.78 12.96 -32.51
CA SER A 98 14.71 11.50 -32.73
C SER A 98 13.35 10.98 -32.27
N HIS A 99 12.65 10.30 -33.18
CA HIS A 99 11.52 9.46 -32.87
C HIS A 99 11.98 8.29 -31.98
N SER A 100 12.03 8.50 -30.67
CA SER A 100 11.96 7.45 -29.67
C SER A 100 10.72 7.71 -28.85
N SER A 101 9.89 6.70 -28.62
CA SER A 101 8.70 6.83 -27.76
C SER A 101 9.19 7.18 -26.35
N GLN A 102 9.24 8.46 -26.02
CA GLN A 102 9.67 8.96 -24.72
C GLN A 102 8.63 8.57 -23.68
N PHE A 103 8.80 7.39 -23.09
CA PHE A 103 8.10 7.02 -21.86
C PHE A 103 8.63 7.94 -20.76
N LYS A 104 8.00 9.10 -20.57
CA LYS A 104 8.31 10.00 -19.46
C LYS A 104 7.88 9.29 -18.16
N PRO A 105 8.82 8.91 -17.28
CA PRO A 105 8.47 8.23 -16.04
C PRO A 105 7.60 9.15 -15.20
N ARG A 106 6.45 8.64 -14.75
CA ARG A 106 5.55 9.41 -13.89
C ARG A 106 6.18 9.58 -12.50
N PRO A 107 6.06 10.76 -11.87
CA PRO A 107 6.56 10.95 -10.51
C PRO A 107 5.86 9.96 -9.56
N PRO A 108 6.59 9.40 -8.59
CA PRO A 108 6.00 8.49 -7.61
C PRO A 108 5.00 9.25 -6.73
N LEU A 109 3.89 8.59 -6.38
CA LEU A 109 2.91 9.13 -5.46
C LEU A 109 3.44 9.19 -4.02
N ALA A 110 4.27 8.21 -3.64
CA ALA A 110 4.86 8.17 -2.31
C ALA A 110 5.88 9.31 -2.14
N PRO A 111 5.78 10.12 -1.07
CA PRO A 111 6.65 11.29 -0.86
C PRO A 111 8.11 10.93 -0.58
N GLN A 112 8.36 9.71 -0.09
CA GLN A 112 9.69 9.15 0.11
C GLN A 112 9.66 7.62 -0.09
N THR A 113 10.84 7.05 -0.25
CA THR A 113 11.04 5.60 -0.30
C THR A 113 10.50 4.93 0.97
N GLY A 114 9.79 3.81 0.80
CA GLY A 114 9.27 3.02 1.92
C GLY A 114 8.12 3.64 2.71
N ALA A 115 7.66 4.86 2.36
CA ALA A 115 6.46 5.44 2.96
C ALA A 115 5.22 4.61 2.61
N ARG A 116 4.29 4.53 3.56
CA ARG A 116 3.03 3.80 3.38
C ARG A 116 1.85 4.62 3.87
N ILE A 117 0.73 4.53 3.19
CA ILE A 117 -0.57 5.06 3.63
C ILE A 117 -0.96 4.30 4.89
N ALA A 118 -1.11 5.03 6.00
CA ALA A 118 -1.43 4.49 7.33
C ALA A 118 -2.66 5.19 7.92
N PRO A 119 -3.42 4.52 8.80
CA PRO A 119 -4.54 5.12 9.50
C PRO A 119 -4.06 6.02 10.65
N PHE A 120 -4.79 7.11 10.86
CA PHE A 120 -4.68 8.03 11.96
C PHE A 120 -6.05 8.23 12.60
N PHE A 121 -6.10 8.31 13.93
CA PHE A 121 -7.31 8.57 14.69
C PHE A 121 -7.10 9.82 15.53
N GLU A 122 -7.94 10.83 15.35
CA GLU A 122 -7.82 12.12 16.07
C GLU A 122 -6.44 12.79 15.95
N GLY A 123 -5.69 12.50 14.88
CA GLY A 123 -4.34 13.01 14.62
C GLY A 123 -3.22 12.07 15.06
N ASP A 124 -3.52 11.08 15.90
CA ASP A 124 -2.56 10.11 16.38
C ASP A 124 -2.44 8.90 15.44
N LEU A 125 -1.25 8.32 15.40
CA LEU A 125 -0.98 7.13 14.58
C LEU A 125 -1.78 5.93 15.11
N ALA A 126 -2.65 5.38 14.27
CA ALA A 126 -3.51 4.24 14.63
C ALA A 126 -2.87 2.89 14.22
N LEU A 127 -1.56 2.76 14.42
CA LEU A 127 -0.83 1.50 14.25
C LEU A 127 0.39 1.44 15.17
N GLU A 128 0.93 0.24 15.33
CA GLU A 128 2.14 0.00 16.10
C GLU A 128 3.36 -0.21 15.18
N LEU A 129 4.47 0.42 15.52
CA LEU A 129 5.76 0.19 14.86
C LEU A 129 6.53 -0.90 15.59
N LYS A 130 7.35 -1.67 14.86
CA LYS A 130 8.20 -2.72 15.45
C LYS A 130 9.12 -2.21 16.58
N THR A 131 9.48 -0.94 16.53
CA THR A 131 10.36 -0.31 17.51
C THR A 131 9.63 0.25 18.74
N SER A 132 8.30 0.21 18.78
CA SER A 132 7.52 0.78 19.88
C SER A 132 7.75 0.02 21.19
N PRO A 133 7.53 0.67 22.36
CA PRO A 133 7.57 -0.01 23.66
C PRO A 133 6.60 -1.19 23.72
N PHE A 134 5.40 -1.03 23.14
CA PHE A 134 4.40 -2.10 23.03
C PHE A 134 4.94 -3.30 22.26
N ALA A 135 5.55 -3.08 21.09
CA ALA A 135 6.11 -4.16 20.28
C ALA A 135 7.20 -4.95 21.03
N LYS A 136 8.08 -4.26 21.77
CA LYS A 136 9.12 -4.89 22.59
C LYS A 136 8.54 -5.70 23.74
N LEU A 137 7.50 -5.17 24.40
CA LEU A 137 6.80 -5.86 25.48
C LEU A 137 6.16 -7.15 24.96
N ILE A 138 5.45 -7.10 23.84
CA ILE A 138 4.86 -8.30 23.22
C ILE A 138 5.94 -9.29 22.79
N GLU A 139 7.06 -8.83 22.25
CA GLU A 139 8.17 -9.72 21.88
C GLU A 139 8.75 -10.46 23.10
N GLN A 140 8.91 -9.77 24.23
CA GLN A 140 9.36 -10.37 25.48
C GLN A 140 8.33 -11.38 26.02
N GLU A 141 7.08 -10.96 26.11
CA GLU A 141 5.96 -11.79 26.56
C GLU A 141 5.85 -13.07 25.71
N TRP A 142 5.94 -12.94 24.38
CA TRP A 142 5.88 -14.05 23.44
C TRP A 142 7.02 -15.07 23.63
N LYS A 143 8.23 -14.60 23.92
CA LYS A 143 9.42 -15.46 24.11
C LYS A 143 9.35 -16.28 25.40
N SER A 144 8.76 -15.73 26.46
CA SER A 144 8.61 -16.42 27.75
C SER A 144 7.31 -17.21 27.88
N SER A 145 6.45 -17.19 26.84
CA SER A 145 5.14 -17.83 26.87
C SER A 145 5.14 -19.28 26.37
N ASP A 146 4.26 -20.10 26.94
CA ASP A 146 3.88 -21.40 26.39
C ASP A 146 2.89 -21.26 25.21
N GLU A 147 2.46 -22.37 24.61
CA GLU A 147 1.57 -22.36 23.44
C GLU A 147 0.16 -21.82 23.76
N ASN A 148 -0.37 -22.05 24.96
CA ASN A 148 -1.67 -21.53 25.35
C ASN A 148 -1.60 -20.01 25.56
N GLN A 149 -0.55 -19.52 26.20
CA GLN A 149 -0.29 -18.09 26.39
C GLN A 149 -0.06 -17.39 25.04
N LYS A 150 0.72 -17.97 24.13
CA LYS A 150 0.88 -17.45 22.77
C LYS A 150 -0.44 -17.36 22.02
N ALA A 151 -1.32 -18.36 22.16
CA ALA A 151 -2.65 -18.32 21.55
C ALA A 151 -3.49 -17.17 22.12
N GLN A 152 -3.42 -16.90 23.42
CA GLN A 152 -4.10 -15.76 24.07
C GLN A 152 -3.53 -14.41 23.60
N ILE A 153 -2.21 -14.26 23.55
CA ILE A 153 -1.54 -13.06 23.02
C ILE A 153 -1.99 -12.82 21.58
N LYS A 154 -1.94 -13.87 20.75
CA LYS A 154 -2.40 -13.80 19.36
C LYS A 154 -3.85 -13.35 19.29
N ALA A 155 -4.76 -13.94 20.08
CA ALA A 155 -6.16 -13.55 20.09
C ALA A 155 -6.31 -12.06 20.43
N ARG A 156 -5.71 -11.60 21.53
CA ARG A 156 -5.75 -10.20 21.99
C ARG A 156 -5.31 -9.22 20.91
N LEU A 157 -4.19 -9.50 20.23
CA LEU A 157 -3.65 -8.63 19.17
C LEU A 157 -4.56 -8.55 17.94
N HIS A 158 -5.33 -9.61 17.66
CA HIS A 158 -6.19 -9.68 16.47
C HIS A 158 -7.65 -9.26 16.72
N ILE A 159 -8.09 -9.10 17.98
CA ILE A 159 -9.44 -8.62 18.33
C ILE A 159 -9.88 -7.38 17.52
N PRO A 160 -9.07 -6.31 17.40
CA PRO A 160 -9.49 -5.10 16.68
C PRO A 160 -9.39 -5.24 15.15
N LEU A 161 -8.86 -6.36 14.65
CA LEU A 161 -8.55 -6.56 13.24
C LEU A 161 -9.63 -7.37 12.54
N LYS A 162 -9.88 -7.03 11.28
CA LYS A 162 -10.68 -7.83 10.35
C LYS A 162 -9.77 -8.76 9.59
N LYS A 163 -10.19 -10.01 9.46
CA LYS A 163 -9.49 -11.02 8.67
C LYS A 163 -9.42 -10.61 7.19
N GLU A 164 -10.55 -10.16 6.66
CA GLU A 164 -10.64 -9.66 5.29
C GLU A 164 -10.53 -8.13 5.28
N GLY A 165 -9.81 -7.61 4.28
CA GLY A 165 -9.74 -6.18 4.03
C GLY A 165 -11.03 -5.64 3.39
N PRO A 166 -11.12 -4.32 3.17
CA PRO A 166 -12.22 -3.74 2.45
C PRO A 166 -12.22 -4.20 0.98
N PRO A 167 -13.39 -4.26 0.31
CA PRO A 167 -13.45 -4.56 -1.12
C PRO A 167 -12.74 -3.46 -1.91
N CYS A 168 -12.26 -3.79 -3.12
CA CYS A 168 -11.51 -2.86 -3.98
C CYS A 168 -12.26 -1.53 -4.19
N THR A 169 -13.58 -1.58 -4.33
CA THR A 169 -14.45 -0.41 -4.54
C THR A 169 -14.45 0.58 -3.37
N GLN A 170 -14.10 0.18 -2.14
CA GLN A 170 -13.97 1.13 -1.04
C GLN A 170 -12.76 2.06 -1.20
N CYS A 171 -11.72 1.68 -1.94
CA CYS A 171 -10.58 2.57 -2.21
C CYS A 171 -10.53 3.08 -3.64
N HIS A 172 -11.15 2.37 -4.59
CA HIS A 172 -11.09 2.69 -6.02
C HIS A 172 -12.44 3.18 -6.57
N SER A 173 -13.17 3.98 -5.80
CA SER A 173 -14.45 4.54 -6.20
C SER A 173 -14.36 6.05 -6.35
N SER A 174 -14.97 6.61 -7.39
CA SER A 174 -15.10 8.06 -7.59
C SER A 174 -16.13 8.75 -6.70
N GLN A 175 -17.05 8.00 -6.09
CA GLN A 175 -18.11 8.58 -5.24
C GLN A 175 -17.74 8.59 -3.76
N HIS A 176 -17.40 7.42 -3.20
CA HIS A 176 -17.10 7.26 -1.77
C HIS A 176 -15.80 6.48 -1.55
N SER A 177 -14.67 7.07 -1.95
CA SER A 177 -13.36 6.51 -1.63
C SER A 177 -13.05 6.69 -0.14
N MET A 178 -12.55 5.63 0.49
CA MET A 178 -11.97 5.63 1.83
C MET A 178 -10.69 6.45 1.90
N LEU A 179 -9.98 6.58 0.78
CA LEU A 179 -8.72 7.31 0.68
C LEU A 179 -8.93 8.60 -0.11
N ASP A 180 -8.56 9.73 0.48
CA ASP A 180 -8.48 11.00 -0.23
C ASP A 180 -7.17 11.05 -1.03
N PHE A 181 -7.23 10.64 -2.30
CA PHE A 181 -6.04 10.61 -3.15
C PHE A 181 -5.49 12.00 -3.44
N GLY A 182 -6.33 13.04 -3.48
CA GLY A 182 -5.89 14.41 -3.66
C GLY A 182 -5.04 14.87 -2.48
N PHE A 183 -5.51 14.63 -1.26
CA PHE A 183 -4.73 14.85 -0.04
C PHE A 183 -3.43 14.02 0.00
N LEU A 184 -3.48 12.79 -0.51
CA LEU A 184 -2.31 11.91 -0.64
C LEU A 184 -1.37 12.29 -1.81
N GLY A 185 -1.65 13.39 -2.53
CA GLY A 185 -0.76 13.97 -3.56
C GLY A 185 -1.02 13.51 -4.99
N ALA A 186 -2.12 12.81 -5.25
CA ALA A 186 -2.51 12.45 -6.60
C ALA A 186 -3.01 13.69 -7.35
N THR A 187 -2.52 13.90 -8.56
CA THR A 187 -3.14 14.86 -9.48
C THR A 187 -4.56 14.40 -9.85
N PRO A 188 -5.46 15.29 -10.30
CA PRO A 188 -6.80 14.90 -10.74
C PRO A 188 -6.79 13.77 -11.78
N THR A 189 -5.85 13.81 -12.73
CA THR A 189 -5.65 12.74 -13.70
C THR A 189 -5.28 11.42 -13.02
N ARG A 190 -4.35 11.45 -12.07
CA ARG A 190 -3.90 10.24 -11.38
C ARG A 190 -4.97 9.65 -10.47
N GLN A 191 -5.72 10.50 -9.78
CA GLN A 191 -6.87 10.09 -8.99
C GLN A 191 -7.90 9.38 -9.87
N LYS A 192 -8.28 9.97 -11.01
CA LYS A 192 -9.20 9.35 -11.97
C LYS A 192 -8.69 7.98 -12.44
N GLU A 193 -7.40 7.83 -12.74
CA GLU A 193 -6.81 6.54 -13.11
C GLU A 193 -6.90 5.49 -12.00
N ILE A 194 -6.73 5.90 -10.74
CA ILE A 194 -6.86 5.01 -9.58
C ILE A 194 -8.32 4.57 -9.45
N GLU A 195 -9.27 5.50 -9.53
CA GLU A 195 -10.72 5.25 -9.40
C GLU A 195 -11.29 4.45 -10.57
N THR A 196 -10.73 4.58 -11.78
CA THR A 196 -11.22 3.90 -12.99
C THR A 196 -10.38 2.68 -13.37
N ASN A 197 -9.59 2.15 -12.44
CA ASN A 197 -8.67 1.06 -12.72
C ASN A 197 -9.39 -0.19 -13.25
N ILE A 198 -9.01 -0.61 -14.45
CA ILE A 198 -9.57 -1.77 -15.17
C ILE A 198 -9.50 -3.07 -14.36
N LEU A 199 -8.46 -3.25 -13.55
CA LEU A 199 -8.31 -4.44 -12.71
C LEU A 199 -9.39 -4.49 -11.62
N VAL A 200 -9.80 -3.33 -11.10
CA VAL A 200 -10.89 -3.27 -10.09
C VAL A 200 -12.20 -3.71 -10.72
N ARG A 201 -12.49 -3.22 -11.94
CA ARG A 201 -13.68 -3.67 -12.70
C ARG A 201 -13.63 -5.15 -13.01
N PHE A 202 -12.45 -5.66 -13.33
CA PHE A 202 -12.24 -7.08 -13.58
C PHE A 202 -12.56 -7.93 -12.34
N PHE A 203 -12.03 -7.57 -11.16
CA PHE A 203 -12.30 -8.29 -9.91
C PHE A 203 -13.75 -8.14 -9.42
N ASP A 204 -14.42 -7.05 -9.77
CA ASP A 204 -15.84 -6.88 -9.43
C ASP A 204 -16.76 -7.66 -10.37
N ARG A 205 -16.40 -7.76 -11.66
CA ARG A 205 -17.22 -8.44 -12.67
C ARG A 205 -17.05 -9.96 -12.67
N PHE A 206 -15.83 -10.44 -12.44
CA PHE A 206 -15.52 -11.86 -12.46
C PHE A 206 -15.10 -12.25 -11.05
N LYS A 207 -15.93 -13.04 -10.38
CA LYS A 207 -15.77 -13.39 -8.95
C LYS A 207 -15.35 -14.83 -8.76
N ASP A 208 -15.71 -15.69 -9.71
CA ASP A 208 -15.48 -17.12 -9.64
C ASP A 208 -14.37 -17.54 -10.62
N ASP A 209 -13.68 -18.63 -10.31
CA ASP A 209 -12.55 -19.11 -11.11
C ASP A 209 -13.00 -19.70 -12.47
N ASP A 210 -14.27 -20.07 -12.58
CA ASP A 210 -14.89 -20.61 -13.81
C ASP A 210 -15.41 -19.50 -14.74
N ASP A 211 -15.38 -18.25 -14.30
CA ASP A 211 -15.82 -17.12 -15.10
C ASP A 211 -14.93 -16.95 -16.34
N THR A 212 -15.48 -17.17 -17.53
CA THR A 212 -14.74 -17.12 -18.78
C THR A 212 -14.56 -15.67 -19.25
N ILE A 213 -13.31 -15.21 -19.34
CA ILE A 213 -12.97 -13.84 -19.73
C ILE A 213 -12.88 -13.76 -21.24
N ARG A 214 -13.73 -12.94 -21.88
CA ARG A 214 -13.52 -12.56 -23.27
C ARG A 214 -12.79 -11.22 -23.36
N ILE A 215 -11.80 -11.11 -24.24
CA ILE A 215 -10.96 -9.91 -24.39
C ILE A 215 -11.79 -8.65 -24.67
N ASP A 216 -12.90 -8.76 -25.40
CA ASP A 216 -13.82 -7.66 -25.68
C ASP A 216 -14.51 -7.11 -24.43
N GLN A 217 -14.66 -7.90 -23.37
CA GLN A 217 -15.28 -7.49 -22.10
C GLN A 217 -14.33 -6.68 -21.20
N LEU A 218 -13.03 -6.65 -21.52
CA LEU A 218 -12.03 -5.83 -20.82
C LEU A 218 -11.91 -4.42 -21.40
N LEU A 219 -12.37 -4.19 -22.64
CA LEU A 219 -12.17 -2.93 -23.36
C LEU A 219 -13.35 -1.95 -23.27
N GLN A 220 -14.41 -2.30 -22.53
CA GLN A 220 -15.61 -1.49 -22.28
C GLN A 220 -15.59 -0.88 -20.87
#